data_AF-A0A918KFJ5-F1
#
_entry.id   AF-A0A918KFJ5-F1
#
_cell.length_a   1.000
_cell.length_b   1.000
_cell.length_c   1.000
_cell.angle_alpha   90.00
_cell.angle_beta   90.00
_cell.angle_gamma   90.00
#
_symmetry.space_group_name_H-M   'P 1'
#
loop_
_entity.id
_entity.type
_entity.pdbx_description
1 polymer ?
#
loop_
_entity_poly.entity_id
_entity_poly.type
_entity_poly.pdbx_seq_one_letter_code
_entity_poly.pdbx_strand_id
1 'polypeptide(L)'
;MAGGVVRCRFDFDRQVAMRLAERMGATPAETLERFRRIVPSTTKPPLPAVAMLGETLVHAEDVRRPLGIRRDCPVEVVTQVAEYYRGSDLVVVAKGRIGGLRLVAQDGPFSTGSGPLVSGPTLALVMAMTGRDPLRRPRRRRCGPPAQPLRKTVTPHRPLSGGPVLRPGAGEPCTDPGPSGAADAQRARHRWPIAF
;
A
#
# COMPACT_ATOMS: atom_id res chain seq x y z
N MET A 1 26.76 5.49 -4.87
CA MET A 1 25.39 5.29 -5.39
C MET A 1 25.40 4.88 -6.87
N ALA A 2 25.93 5.70 -7.79
CA ALA A 2 25.86 5.46 -9.25
C ALA A 2 26.43 4.11 -9.74
N GLY A 3 27.57 3.66 -9.23
CA GLY A 3 28.19 2.40 -9.66
C GLY A 3 27.36 1.14 -9.37
N GLY A 4 26.41 1.19 -8.42
CA GLY A 4 25.51 0.08 -8.16
C GLY A 4 24.36 -0.04 -9.16
N VAL A 5 23.78 1.10 -9.57
CA VAL A 5 22.68 1.15 -10.55
C VAL A 5 23.15 0.62 -11.91
N VAL A 6 24.33 1.07 -12.33
CA VAL A 6 24.96 0.61 -13.59
C VAL A 6 25.30 -0.87 -13.52
N ARG A 7 25.89 -1.34 -12.41
CA ARG A 7 26.21 -2.76 -12.20
C ARG A 7 24.97 -3.65 -12.22
N CYS A 8 23.85 -3.16 -11.75
CA CYS A 8 22.57 -3.86 -11.77
C CYS A 8 21.76 -3.59 -13.04
N ARG A 9 22.30 -2.91 -14.05
CA ARG A 9 21.62 -2.62 -15.32
C ARG A 9 20.26 -1.94 -15.13
N PHE A 10 20.19 -0.99 -14.19
CA PHE A 10 18.96 -0.27 -13.81
C PHE A 10 17.86 -1.14 -13.19
N ASP A 11 18.17 -2.39 -12.85
CA ASP A 11 17.33 -3.22 -11.99
C ASP A 11 17.53 -2.82 -10.53
N PHE A 12 16.54 -2.08 -9.99
CA PHE A 12 16.57 -1.58 -8.62
C PHE A 12 16.40 -2.70 -7.59
N ASP A 13 15.63 -3.75 -7.89
CA ASP A 13 15.45 -4.87 -6.97
C ASP A 13 16.77 -5.64 -6.79
N ARG A 14 17.47 -5.88 -7.91
CA ARG A 14 18.81 -6.48 -7.89
C ARG A 14 19.80 -5.59 -7.17
N GLN A 15 19.71 -4.27 -7.35
CA GLN A 15 20.57 -3.32 -6.64
C GLN A 15 20.34 -3.36 -5.13
N VAL A 16 19.09 -3.38 -4.69
CA VAL A 16 18.71 -3.49 -3.28
C VAL A 16 19.22 -4.80 -2.70
N ALA A 17 19.00 -5.93 -3.38
CA ALA A 17 19.49 -7.23 -2.95
C ALA A 17 21.02 -7.27 -2.81
N MET A 18 21.74 -6.73 -3.79
CA MET A 18 23.21 -6.61 -3.74
C MET A 18 23.66 -5.77 -2.54
N ARG A 19 23.08 -4.58 -2.33
CA ARG A 19 23.43 -3.71 -1.21
C ARG A 19 23.07 -4.30 0.15
N LEU A 20 21.99 -5.06 0.22
CA LEU A 20 21.60 -5.78 1.42
C LEU A 20 22.62 -6.88 1.74
N ALA A 21 23.01 -7.67 0.74
CA ALA A 21 24.02 -8.72 0.90
C ALA A 21 25.38 -8.17 1.39
N GLU A 22 25.80 -6.99 0.92
CA GLU A 22 27.00 -6.30 1.43
C GLU A 22 26.95 -5.97 2.93
N ARG A 23 25.75 -5.89 3.52
CA ARG A 23 25.53 -5.47 4.92
C ARG A 23 25.10 -6.59 5.86
N MET A 24 24.59 -7.70 5.33
CA MET A 24 24.21 -8.87 6.13
C MET A 24 25.42 -9.60 6.72
N GLY A 25 25.28 -10.12 7.94
CA GLY A 25 26.24 -11.05 8.54
C GLY A 25 25.99 -12.49 8.09
N ALA A 26 26.89 -13.42 8.45
CA ALA A 26 26.71 -14.84 8.17
C ALA A 26 25.56 -15.44 9.01
N THR A 27 25.24 -14.81 10.15
CA THR A 27 24.15 -15.20 11.05
C THR A 27 23.19 -14.03 11.32
N PRO A 28 21.95 -14.31 11.80
CA PRO A 28 21.03 -13.26 12.23
C PRO A 28 21.60 -12.38 13.35
N ALA A 29 22.35 -12.97 14.30
CA ALA A 29 22.99 -12.24 15.39
C ALA A 29 24.06 -11.28 14.86
N GLU A 30 24.90 -11.72 13.93
CA GLU A 30 25.88 -10.84 13.28
C GLU A 30 25.23 -9.72 12.46
N THR A 31 24.12 -10.02 11.77
CA THR A 31 23.35 -9.02 11.02
C THR A 31 22.80 -7.95 11.96
N LEU A 32 22.22 -8.37 13.10
CA LEU A 32 21.72 -7.45 14.12
C LEU A 32 22.85 -6.60 14.72
N GLU A 33 24.00 -7.19 14.97
CA GLU A 33 25.16 -6.48 15.52
C GLU A 33 25.72 -5.46 14.51
N ARG A 34 25.79 -5.82 13.23
CA ARG A 34 26.11 -4.88 12.14
C ARG A 34 25.11 -3.72 12.07
N PHE A 35 23.82 -4.00 12.22
CA PHE A 35 22.78 -2.98 12.25
C PHE A 35 22.94 -2.04 13.45
N ARG A 36 23.19 -2.57 14.66
CA ARG A 36 23.42 -1.73 15.85
C ARG A 36 24.57 -0.75 15.69
N ARG A 37 25.66 -1.17 15.04
CA ARG A 37 26.82 -0.31 14.77
C ARG A 37 26.51 0.88 13.85
N ILE A 38 25.50 0.80 12.98
CA ILE A 38 25.17 1.90 12.06
C ILE A 38 24.13 2.86 12.62
N VAL A 39 23.47 2.54 13.74
CA VAL A 39 22.46 3.39 14.38
C VAL A 39 22.91 4.85 14.59
N PRO A 40 24.15 5.15 15.05
CA PRO A 40 24.58 6.55 15.23
C PRO A 40 24.98 7.26 13.92
N SER A 41 24.93 6.58 12.76
CA SER A 41 25.31 7.17 11.48
C SER A 41 24.36 8.31 11.08
N THR A 42 24.94 9.46 10.78
CA THR A 42 24.24 10.62 10.20
C THR A 42 24.42 10.74 8.69
N THR A 43 25.09 9.77 8.07
CA THR A 43 25.30 9.72 6.61
C THR A 43 23.97 9.52 5.91
N LYS A 44 23.60 10.44 5.02
CA LYS A 44 22.41 10.35 4.17
C LYS A 44 22.78 10.49 2.68
N PRO A 45 21.95 9.99 1.75
CA PRO A 45 22.08 10.36 0.35
C PRO A 45 22.00 11.90 0.17
N PRO A 46 22.48 12.43 -0.96
CA PRO A 46 22.41 13.86 -1.29
C PRO A 46 20.98 14.27 -1.68
N LEU A 47 20.04 14.05 -0.77
CA LEU A 47 18.64 14.44 -0.87
C LEU A 47 18.34 15.61 0.09
N PRO A 48 17.33 16.44 -0.21
CA PRO A 48 16.84 17.45 0.71
C PRO A 48 16.49 16.86 2.09
N ALA A 49 16.70 17.63 3.17
CA ALA A 49 16.41 17.16 4.53
C ALA A 49 14.92 16.76 4.70
N VAL A 50 14.01 17.53 4.10
CA VAL A 50 12.56 17.21 4.10
C VAL A 50 12.24 15.90 3.39
N ALA A 51 12.99 15.53 2.37
CA ALA A 51 12.83 14.23 1.70
C ALA A 51 13.20 13.08 2.65
N MET A 52 14.31 13.22 3.39
CA MET A 52 14.71 12.23 4.40
C MET A 52 13.73 12.15 5.58
N LEU A 53 13.13 13.28 5.97
CA LEU A 53 12.07 13.31 6.97
C LEU A 53 10.85 12.52 6.48
N GLY A 54 10.45 12.71 5.21
CA GLY A 54 9.39 11.93 4.57
C GLY A 54 9.67 10.43 4.57
N GLU A 55 10.87 10.02 4.14
CA GLU A 55 11.29 8.60 4.20
C GLU A 55 11.21 8.05 5.62
N THR A 56 11.69 8.80 6.61
CA THR A 56 11.66 8.37 8.01
C THR A 56 10.23 8.18 8.52
N LEU A 57 9.33 9.12 8.23
CA LEU A 57 7.93 9.05 8.65
C LEU A 57 7.20 7.89 7.99
N VAL A 58 7.30 7.80 6.66
CA VAL A 58 6.59 6.81 5.85
C VAL A 58 7.04 5.38 6.18
N HIS A 59 8.35 5.13 6.22
CA HIS A 59 8.87 3.79 6.55
C HIS A 59 8.64 3.41 8.00
N ALA A 60 8.70 4.37 8.93
CA ALA A 60 8.35 4.08 10.31
C ALA A 60 6.88 3.67 10.43
N GLU A 61 6.00 4.25 9.63
CA GLU A 61 4.59 3.91 9.59
C GLU A 61 4.34 2.53 8.94
N ASP A 62 5.12 2.17 7.92
CA ASP A 62 5.12 0.82 7.33
C ASP A 62 5.45 -0.27 8.36
N VAL A 63 6.24 0.05 9.38
CA VAL A 63 6.57 -0.86 10.50
C VAL A 63 5.51 -0.79 11.61
N ARG A 64 5.13 0.42 12.03
CA ARG A 64 4.27 0.64 13.21
C ARG A 64 2.84 0.15 12.98
N ARG A 65 2.23 0.46 11.83
CA ARG A 65 0.84 0.07 11.51
C ARG A 65 0.57 -1.42 11.63
N PRO A 66 1.33 -2.32 10.97
CA PRO A 66 1.07 -3.76 11.06
C PRO A 66 1.31 -4.32 12.47
N LEU A 67 2.11 -3.64 13.30
CA LEU A 67 2.35 -3.99 14.69
C LEU A 67 1.31 -3.37 15.66
N GLY A 68 0.41 -2.52 15.17
CA GLY A 68 -0.54 -1.79 16.00
C GLY A 68 0.11 -0.73 16.90
N ILE A 69 1.36 -0.35 16.63
CA ILE A 69 2.07 0.69 17.37
C ILE A 69 1.55 2.04 16.87
N ARG A 70 1.12 2.90 17.79
CA ARG A 70 0.76 4.29 17.48
C ARG A 70 1.86 5.22 17.94
N ARG A 71 2.11 6.26 17.15
CA ARG A 71 2.98 7.35 17.54
C ARG A 71 2.40 8.65 17.01
N ASP A 72 2.25 9.61 17.91
CA ASP A 72 1.83 10.94 17.54
C ASP A 72 2.99 11.64 16.83
N CYS A 73 2.73 12.08 15.62
CA CYS A 73 3.62 12.96 14.87
C CYS A 73 3.00 14.36 14.88
N PRO A 74 3.74 15.40 15.32
CA PRO A 74 3.24 16.77 15.29
C PRO A 74 2.74 17.11 13.89
N VAL A 75 1.55 17.69 13.80
CA VAL A 75 0.89 17.92 12.51
C VAL A 75 1.69 18.87 11.62
N GLU A 76 2.46 19.79 12.22
CA GLU A 76 3.34 20.73 11.53
C GLU A 76 4.44 19.99 10.76
N VAL A 77 4.99 18.93 11.36
CA VAL A 77 6.04 18.09 10.76
C VAL A 77 5.45 17.29 9.58
N VAL A 78 4.27 16.69 9.76
CA VAL A 78 3.61 15.92 8.71
C VAL A 78 3.14 16.83 7.56
N THR A 79 2.68 18.06 7.89
CA THR A 79 2.33 19.10 6.93
C THR A 79 3.52 19.48 6.07
N GLN A 80 4.71 19.68 6.65
CA GLN A 80 5.92 20.00 5.89
C GLN A 80 6.27 18.91 4.87
N VAL A 81 6.06 17.64 5.23
CA VAL A 81 6.27 16.51 4.31
C VAL A 81 5.20 16.46 3.22
N ALA A 82 3.93 16.70 3.57
CA ALA A 82 2.85 16.76 2.59
C ALA A 82 3.07 17.89 1.57
N GLU A 83 3.51 19.07 2.02
CA GLU A 83 3.89 20.21 1.18
C GLU A 83 5.05 19.89 0.24
N TYR A 84 6.05 19.12 0.70
CA TYR A 84 7.11 18.66 -0.17
C TYR A 84 6.62 17.66 -1.22
N TYR A 85 5.85 16.65 -0.81
CA TYR A 85 5.38 15.60 -1.71
C TYR A 85 4.33 16.06 -2.72
N ARG A 86 3.57 17.14 -2.47
CA ARG A 86 2.67 17.68 -3.50
C ARG A 86 3.40 18.21 -4.74
N GLY A 87 4.68 18.57 -4.58
CA GLY A 87 5.51 19.16 -5.64
C GLY A 87 6.62 18.25 -6.16
N SER A 88 6.82 17.04 -5.61
CA SER A 88 8.00 16.22 -5.89
C SER A 88 7.66 14.76 -6.20
N ASP A 89 8.39 14.21 -7.18
CA ASP A 89 8.45 12.77 -7.49
C ASP A 89 9.88 12.19 -7.28
N LEU A 90 10.75 12.91 -6.53
CA LEU A 90 12.19 12.61 -6.47
C LEU A 90 12.51 11.26 -5.81
N VAL A 91 11.81 10.93 -4.73
CA VAL A 91 12.05 9.71 -3.93
C VAL A 91 10.92 8.70 -4.09
N VAL A 92 9.69 9.20 -4.28
CA VAL A 92 8.48 8.42 -4.50
C VAL A 92 7.60 9.20 -5.47
N VAL A 93 6.89 8.50 -6.34
CA VAL A 93 5.94 9.11 -7.29
C VAL A 93 4.69 9.57 -6.54
N ALA A 94 4.78 10.75 -5.90
CA ALA A 94 3.74 11.35 -5.08
C ALA A 94 2.96 12.44 -5.82
N LYS A 95 3.65 13.44 -6.39
CA LYS A 95 3.03 14.50 -7.19
C LYS A 95 2.24 13.91 -8.36
N GLY A 96 2.85 12.99 -9.12
CA GLY A 96 2.17 12.32 -10.22
C GLY A 96 0.92 11.55 -9.78
N ARG A 97 0.95 10.96 -8.58
CA ARG A 97 -0.16 10.16 -8.03
C ARG A 97 -1.37 10.99 -7.61
N ILE A 98 -1.16 12.21 -7.14
CA ILE A 98 -2.25 13.09 -6.69
C ILE A 98 -2.81 14.01 -7.79
N GLY A 99 -2.33 13.87 -9.03
CA GLY A 99 -2.81 14.68 -10.15
C GLY A 99 -4.33 14.62 -10.32
N GLY A 100 -4.97 15.78 -10.43
CA GLY A 100 -6.43 15.89 -10.60
C GLY A 100 -7.26 15.60 -9.36
N LEU A 101 -6.65 15.49 -8.17
CA LEU A 101 -7.34 15.35 -6.90
C LEU A 101 -7.25 16.64 -6.08
N ARG A 102 -8.27 16.88 -5.25
CA ARG A 102 -8.24 17.88 -4.19
C ARG A 102 -8.01 17.19 -2.85
N LEU A 103 -6.82 17.36 -2.27
CA LEU A 103 -6.49 16.82 -0.95
C LEU A 103 -6.70 17.91 0.10
N VAL A 104 -7.40 17.59 1.20
CA VAL A 104 -7.64 18.53 2.31
C VAL A 104 -7.47 17.81 3.65
N ALA A 105 -6.50 18.26 4.44
CA ALA A 105 -6.28 17.77 5.80
C ALA A 105 -7.41 18.18 6.75
N GLN A 106 -7.71 17.32 7.72
CA GLN A 106 -8.73 17.56 8.77
C GLN A 106 -8.14 18.05 10.08
N ASP A 107 -6.84 17.83 10.28
CA ASP A 107 -6.09 18.06 11.51
C ASP A 107 -5.07 19.20 11.37
N GLY A 108 -4.96 19.81 10.19
CA GLY A 108 -3.97 20.84 9.90
C GLY A 108 -4.29 21.65 8.63
N PRO A 109 -3.42 22.60 8.26
CA PRO A 109 -3.71 23.56 7.20
C PRO A 109 -3.48 23.03 5.78
N PHE A 110 -2.98 21.80 5.63
CA PHE A 110 -2.58 21.26 4.33
C PHE A 110 -3.78 21.12 3.38
N SER A 111 -3.66 21.75 2.21
CA SER A 111 -4.62 21.61 1.11
C SER A 111 -3.91 21.76 -0.23
N THR A 112 -4.23 20.92 -1.21
CA THR A 112 -3.62 21.00 -2.54
C THR A 112 -4.53 20.49 -3.64
N GLY A 113 -4.30 20.98 -4.85
CA GLY A 113 -4.93 20.51 -6.07
C GLY A 113 -6.38 20.93 -6.24
N SER A 114 -7.00 20.38 -7.28
CA SER A 114 -8.37 20.62 -7.69
C SER A 114 -8.94 19.32 -8.27
N GLY A 115 -10.26 19.11 -8.12
CA GLY A 115 -10.93 17.88 -8.53
C GLY A 115 -11.67 17.19 -7.37
N PRO A 116 -11.93 15.87 -7.48
CA PRO A 116 -12.60 15.10 -6.43
C PRO A 116 -11.91 15.23 -5.08
N LEU A 117 -12.70 15.45 -4.03
CA LEU A 117 -12.20 15.65 -2.67
C LEU A 117 -11.72 14.33 -2.06
N VAL A 118 -10.50 14.36 -1.53
CA VAL A 118 -9.93 13.35 -0.64
C VAL A 118 -9.57 14.05 0.66
N SER A 119 -10.17 13.63 1.76
CA SER A 119 -9.97 14.26 3.08
C SER A 119 -9.70 13.23 4.16
N GLY A 120 -8.87 13.62 5.12
CA GLY A 120 -8.49 12.79 6.26
C GLY A 120 -7.38 13.45 7.08
N PRO A 121 -6.87 12.77 8.11
CA PRO A 121 -5.68 13.21 8.84
C PRO A 121 -4.49 13.40 7.89
N THR A 122 -3.64 14.40 8.15
CA THR A 122 -2.51 14.76 7.28
C THR A 122 -1.58 13.56 7.05
N LEU A 123 -1.35 12.74 8.10
CA LEU A 123 -0.54 11.52 7.98
C LEU A 123 -1.18 10.50 7.03
N ALA A 124 -2.50 10.32 7.07
CA ALA A 124 -3.20 9.41 6.17
C ALA A 124 -3.11 9.89 4.71
N LEU A 125 -3.19 11.20 4.48
CA LEU A 125 -2.97 11.78 3.16
C LEU A 125 -1.53 11.54 2.67
N VAL A 126 -0.51 11.76 3.51
CA VAL A 126 0.89 11.44 3.17
C VAL A 126 1.08 9.97 2.82
N MET A 127 0.47 9.04 3.57
CA MET A 127 0.53 7.62 3.24
C MET A 127 -0.12 7.32 1.88
N ALA A 128 -1.28 7.92 1.59
CA ALA A 128 -1.95 7.76 0.30
C ALA A 128 -1.15 8.38 -0.87
N MET A 129 -0.56 9.56 -0.67
CA MET A 129 0.33 10.23 -1.64
C MET A 129 1.49 9.33 -2.04
N THR A 130 2.01 8.53 -1.12
CA THR A 130 3.12 7.61 -1.37
C THR A 130 2.69 6.21 -1.81
N GLY A 131 1.40 6.03 -2.17
CA GLY A 131 0.86 4.78 -2.70
C GLY A 131 0.55 3.72 -1.66
N ARG A 132 0.50 4.07 -0.38
CA ARG A 132 0.23 3.15 0.73
C ARG A 132 -1.21 3.27 1.15
N ASP A 133 -1.84 2.12 1.42
CA ASP A 133 -3.21 2.08 1.89
C ASP A 133 -3.30 2.61 3.33
N PRO A 134 -3.94 3.78 3.55
CA PRO A 134 -4.04 4.39 4.87
C PRO A 134 -5.03 3.66 5.79
N LEU A 135 -5.80 2.70 5.27
CA LEU A 135 -6.79 1.92 6.01
C LEU A 135 -6.36 0.46 6.21
N ARG A 136 -5.15 0.07 5.76
CA ARG A 136 -4.68 -1.30 5.85
C ARG A 136 -4.62 -1.75 7.31
N ARG A 137 -5.63 -2.52 7.72
CA ARG A 137 -5.69 -3.13 9.04
C ARG A 137 -4.54 -4.13 9.19
N PRO A 138 -3.95 -4.26 10.39
CA PRO A 138 -3.00 -5.33 10.66
C PRO A 138 -3.65 -6.66 10.29
N ARG A 139 -2.96 -7.47 9.48
CA ARG A 139 -3.41 -8.83 9.20
C ARG A 139 -3.46 -9.54 10.54
N ARG A 140 -4.66 -9.91 11.01
CA ARG A 140 -4.79 -10.84 12.14
C ARG A 140 -3.90 -12.04 11.81
N ARG A 141 -2.97 -12.36 12.71
CA ARG A 141 -2.16 -13.57 12.61
C ARG A 141 -3.15 -14.73 12.42
N ARG A 142 -3.16 -15.37 11.25
CA ARG A 142 -3.92 -16.61 11.10
C ARG A 142 -3.15 -17.65 11.90
N CYS A 143 -3.66 -18.02 13.07
CA CYS A 143 -3.26 -19.27 13.70
C CYS A 143 -4.02 -20.37 12.95
N GLY A 144 -3.33 -20.99 11.99
CA GLY A 144 -3.82 -22.10 11.19
C GLY A 144 -2.63 -22.70 10.44
N PRO A 145 -2.67 -23.99 10.09
CA PRO A 145 -1.59 -24.64 9.36
C PRO A 145 -1.32 -23.89 8.05
N PRO A 146 -0.07 -23.91 7.54
CA PRO A 146 0.29 -23.21 6.31
C PRO A 146 -0.69 -23.59 5.19
N ALA A 147 -1.28 -22.57 4.55
CA ALA A 147 -2.16 -22.78 3.42
C ALA A 147 -1.39 -23.56 2.34
N GLN A 148 -1.91 -24.73 1.97
CA GLN A 148 -1.32 -25.53 0.90
C GLN A 148 -1.34 -24.70 -0.39
N PRO A 149 -0.25 -24.73 -1.19
CA PRO A 149 -0.23 -24.01 -2.45
C PRO A 149 -1.35 -24.53 -3.35
N LEU A 150 -2.13 -23.62 -3.91
CA LEU A 150 -3.13 -23.89 -4.94
C LEU A 150 -2.43 -24.54 -6.13
N ARG A 151 -2.48 -25.87 -6.22
CA ARG A 151 -2.12 -26.60 -7.42
C ARG A 151 -3.12 -26.22 -8.50
N LYS A 152 -2.64 -25.60 -9.58
CA LYS A 152 -3.41 -25.43 -10.81
C LYS A 152 -3.61 -26.82 -11.41
N THR A 153 -4.76 -27.42 -11.22
CA THR A 153 -5.14 -28.62 -11.98
C THR A 153 -5.43 -28.16 -13.40
N VAL A 154 -4.49 -28.39 -14.31
CA VAL A 154 -4.75 -28.29 -15.75
C VAL A 154 -5.69 -29.43 -16.08
N THR A 155 -6.94 -29.10 -16.38
CA THR A 155 -7.92 -30.07 -16.87
C THR A 155 -7.64 -30.26 -18.36
N PRO A 156 -7.37 -31.47 -18.87
CA PRO A 156 -7.19 -31.66 -20.30
C PRO A 156 -8.52 -31.39 -21.02
N HIS A 157 -8.45 -30.63 -22.12
CA HIS A 157 -9.57 -30.35 -22.99
C HIS A 157 -10.18 -31.65 -23.53
N ARG A 158 -11.49 -31.84 -23.34
CA ARG A 158 -12.29 -32.88 -24.00
C ARG A 158 -12.72 -32.38 -25.40
N PRO A 159 -12.67 -33.21 -26.46
CA PRO A 159 -13.15 -32.80 -27.78
C PRO A 159 -14.68 -32.77 -27.83
N LEU A 160 -15.19 -31.88 -28.67
CA LEU A 160 -16.62 -31.68 -28.95
C LEU A 160 -17.14 -32.76 -29.91
N SER A 161 -18.21 -33.45 -29.53
CA SER A 161 -19.15 -34.07 -30.48
C SER A 161 -20.51 -34.40 -29.84
N GLY A 162 -21.56 -33.73 -30.35
CA GLY A 162 -22.80 -34.34 -30.87
C GLY A 162 -23.88 -34.91 -29.94
N GLY A 163 -25.06 -34.25 -29.94
CA GLY A 163 -26.38 -34.92 -30.01
C GLY A 163 -27.12 -35.24 -28.70
N PRO A 164 -28.47 -35.34 -28.71
CA PRO A 164 -29.30 -34.60 -27.76
C PRO A 164 -30.26 -35.44 -26.87
N VAL A 165 -31.04 -34.72 -26.04
CA VAL A 165 -32.41 -35.01 -25.56
C VAL A 165 -32.58 -35.50 -24.10
N LEU A 166 -33.22 -34.68 -23.25
CA LEU A 166 -34.62 -34.78 -22.73
C LEU A 166 -34.78 -33.95 -21.42
N ARG A 167 -35.78 -33.05 -21.35
CA ARG A 167 -36.37 -32.47 -20.10
C ARG A 167 -37.61 -33.34 -19.74
N PRO A 168 -38.11 -33.42 -18.47
CA PRO A 168 -38.91 -32.34 -17.86
C PRO A 168 -38.95 -32.29 -16.30
N GLY A 169 -39.67 -31.28 -15.77
CA GLY A 169 -40.16 -31.18 -14.37
C GLY A 169 -39.63 -29.93 -13.64
N ALA A 170 -40.28 -28.76 -13.69
CA ALA A 170 -41.52 -28.32 -13.03
C ALA A 170 -41.35 -28.04 -11.52
N GLY A 171 -41.49 -26.77 -11.12
CA GLY A 171 -41.56 -26.34 -9.72
C GLY A 171 -41.20 -24.86 -9.47
N GLU A 172 -42.13 -23.95 -9.76
CA GLU A 172 -42.29 -22.63 -9.13
C GLU A 172 -43.81 -22.41 -8.94
N PRO A 173 -44.30 -21.44 -8.13
CA PRO A 173 -43.62 -20.46 -7.26
C PRO A 173 -44.27 -20.34 -5.85
N CYS A 174 -43.76 -19.45 -5.00
CA CYS A 174 -44.62 -18.78 -4.01
C CYS A 174 -44.15 -17.35 -3.75
N THR A 175 -45.04 -16.40 -4.01
CA THR A 175 -44.86 -14.94 -3.95
C THR A 175 -45.51 -14.33 -2.71
N ASP A 176 -44.82 -13.29 -2.19
CA ASP A 176 -45.32 -12.04 -1.57
C ASP A 176 -46.01 -12.06 -0.17
N PRO A 177 -46.13 -10.92 0.55
CA PRO A 177 -45.81 -9.51 0.21
C PRO A 177 -44.99 -8.72 1.28
N GLY A 178 -44.58 -7.49 0.94
CA GLY A 178 -44.05 -6.47 1.87
C GLY A 178 -45.10 -5.86 2.83
N PRO A 179 -44.73 -4.86 3.66
CA PRO A 179 -44.80 -3.48 3.15
C PRO A 179 -43.71 -2.49 3.62
N SER A 180 -43.56 -1.46 2.78
CA SER A 180 -43.10 -0.06 2.92
C SER A 180 -42.37 0.44 4.19
N GLY A 181 -41.31 1.23 3.96
CA GLY A 181 -40.93 2.29 4.90
C GLY A 181 -39.50 2.83 4.78
N ALA A 182 -39.28 3.73 3.81
CA ALA A 182 -38.38 4.89 3.84
C ALA A 182 -36.88 4.79 4.20
N ALA A 183 -36.11 5.54 3.40
CA ALA A 183 -34.85 6.25 3.67
C ALA A 183 -33.62 5.73 2.89
N ASP A 184 -33.53 6.35 1.72
CA ASP A 184 -32.41 6.46 0.81
C ASP A 184 -31.12 6.92 1.51
N ALA A 185 -30.06 6.11 1.39
CA ALA A 185 -28.67 6.54 1.51
C ALA A 185 -27.79 5.42 0.93
N GLN A 186 -27.73 5.38 -0.40
CA GLN A 186 -26.85 4.54 -1.19
C GLN A 186 -25.42 4.55 -0.62
N ARG A 187 -25.08 3.49 0.12
CA ARG A 187 -23.73 3.25 0.66
C ARG A 187 -22.83 2.84 -0.49
N ALA A 188 -22.27 3.82 -1.19
CA ALA A 188 -21.34 3.59 -2.28
C ALA A 188 -20.02 3.01 -1.74
N ARG A 189 -19.92 1.68 -1.74
CA ARG A 189 -18.65 0.95 -1.55
C ARG A 189 -17.81 1.12 -2.81
N HIS A 190 -17.13 2.25 -2.96
CA HIS A 190 -16.12 2.40 -4.02
C HIS A 190 -14.83 1.70 -3.60
N ARG A 191 -14.74 0.46 -4.08
CA ARG A 191 -13.55 -0.38 -4.10
C ARG A 191 -12.55 0.29 -5.04
N TRP A 192 -11.46 0.84 -4.48
CA TRP A 192 -10.37 1.43 -5.26
C TRP A 192 -9.67 0.32 -6.06
N PRO A 193 -9.70 0.34 -7.40
CA PRO A 193 -9.04 -0.68 -8.20
C PRO A 193 -7.61 -0.20 -8.50
N ILE A 194 -6.63 -0.68 -7.72
CA ILE A 194 -5.25 -0.78 -8.19
C ILE A 194 -4.76 -2.17 -7.79
N ALA A 195 -4.57 -3.01 -8.80
CA ALA A 195 -4.03 -4.35 -8.69
C ALA A 195 -2.55 -4.29 -8.33
N PHE A 196 -2.12 -5.23 -7.47
CA PHE A 196 -0.72 -5.65 -7.31
C PHE A 196 -0.48 -6.88 -8.19
#